data_AF-A0AA96LSH8-F1
#
_entry.id   AF-A0AA96LSH8-F1
#
_cell.length_a   1.000
_cell.length_b   1.000
_cell.length_c   1.000
_cell.angle_alpha   90.00
_cell.angle_beta   90.00
_cell.angle_gamma   90.00
#
_symmetry.space_group_name_H-M   'P 1'
#
loop_
_entity.id
_entity.type
_entity.pdbx_description
1 polymer ?
#
loop_
_entity_poly.entity_id
_entity_poly.type
_entity_poly.pdbx_seq_one_letter_code
_entity_poly.pdbx_strand_id
1 'polypeptide(L)'
;MKFFSNVSTDQGLNDFPANPCNLLDTYVAKDTQVHKLKEGETYQGFSGNREMVFVVLGGIADFRVGASSFPGVGNRLPFAGKPWSVYVPCETAFLLLAVTDFEAWVCSFLADGTSLEPCVVGPE
;
A
#
# COMPACT_ATOMS: atom_id res chain seq x y z
N MET A 1 -9.23 -3.52 27.79
CA MET A 1 -8.89 -2.87 26.50
C MET A 1 -8.12 -3.89 25.67
N LYS A 2 -8.63 -4.26 24.48
CA LYS A 2 -7.93 -5.21 23.60
C LYS A 2 -7.10 -4.38 22.62
N PHE A 3 -5.78 -4.45 22.75
CA PHE A 3 -4.81 -3.73 21.89
C PHE A 3 -4.34 -4.59 20.70
N PHE A 4 -4.95 -5.75 20.49
CA PHE A 4 -4.58 -6.71 19.46
C PHE A 4 -5.78 -6.98 18.57
N SER A 5 -5.54 -6.95 17.27
CA SER A 5 -6.49 -7.31 16.23
C SER A 5 -5.82 -8.30 15.28
N ASN A 6 -6.53 -9.36 14.93
CA ASN A 6 -6.09 -10.26 13.87
C ASN A 6 -6.55 -9.69 12.52
N VAL A 7 -5.69 -9.79 11.52
CA VAL A 7 -6.00 -9.48 10.13
C VAL A 7 -5.98 -10.79 9.37
N SER A 8 -6.89 -10.94 8.41
CA SER A 8 -6.87 -12.14 7.56
C SER A 8 -5.59 -12.18 6.71
N THR A 9 -5.20 -13.39 6.34
CA THR A 9 -4.04 -13.64 5.46
C THR A 9 -4.46 -14.20 4.10
N ASP A 10 -5.76 -14.10 3.81
CA ASP A 10 -6.38 -14.54 2.56
C ASP A 10 -5.86 -13.73 1.37
N GLN A 11 -6.05 -14.27 0.17
CA GLN A 11 -5.71 -13.55 -1.06
C GLN A 11 -6.62 -12.34 -1.27
N GLY A 12 -6.05 -11.26 -1.80
CA GLY A 12 -6.74 -10.01 -2.05
C GLY A 12 -6.52 -8.95 -0.97
N LEU A 13 -7.49 -8.05 -0.85
CA LEU A 13 -7.45 -6.91 0.06
C LEU A 13 -8.01 -7.32 1.43
N ASN A 14 -7.18 -7.22 2.48
CA ASN A 14 -7.53 -7.59 3.83
C ASN A 14 -7.64 -6.33 4.71
N ASP A 15 -8.86 -5.99 5.11
CA ASP A 15 -9.15 -4.86 6.00
C ASP A 15 -8.91 -5.21 7.47
N PHE A 16 -8.60 -4.19 8.27
CA PHE A 16 -8.51 -4.34 9.72
C PHE A 16 -9.92 -4.25 10.34
N PRO A 17 -10.24 -5.10 11.33
CA PRO A 17 -11.58 -5.15 11.91
C PRO A 17 -11.95 -3.88 12.69
N ALA A 18 -10.97 -3.10 13.12
CA ALA A 18 -11.13 -1.79 13.74
C ALA A 18 -9.84 -0.98 13.54
N ASN A 19 -9.94 0.36 13.52
CA ASN A 19 -8.75 1.21 13.53
C ASN A 19 -8.04 1.06 14.89
N PRO A 20 -6.79 0.58 14.94
CA PRO A 20 -6.06 0.46 16.20
C PRO A 20 -5.60 1.83 16.75
N CYS A 21 -5.64 2.89 15.94
CA CYS A 21 -5.17 4.22 16.28
C CYS A 21 -6.32 5.20 16.55
N ASN A 22 -7.04 5.02 17.66
CA ASN A 22 -8.13 5.91 18.08
C ASN A 22 -7.76 7.42 18.11
N LEU A 23 -6.49 7.75 18.37
CA LEU A 23 -5.98 9.14 18.38
C LEU A 23 -5.92 9.78 16.98
N LEU A 24 -5.87 8.96 15.93
CA LEU A 24 -5.75 9.39 14.54
C LEU A 24 -6.99 9.02 13.71
N ASP A 25 -8.09 8.59 14.34
CA ASP A 25 -9.33 8.13 13.69
C ASP A 25 -9.89 9.09 12.65
N THR A 26 -9.68 10.39 12.83
CA THR A 26 -10.11 11.44 11.89
C THR A 26 -9.22 11.58 10.66
N TYR A 27 -8.00 11.05 10.67
CA TYR A 27 -6.98 11.32 9.67
C TYR A 27 -6.38 10.05 9.04
N VAL A 28 -6.03 9.07 9.87
CA VAL A 28 -5.64 7.72 9.44
C VAL A 28 -6.92 6.94 9.18
N ALA A 29 -7.07 6.45 7.95
CA ALA A 29 -8.25 5.69 7.59
C ALA A 29 -8.38 4.41 8.44
N LYS A 30 -9.62 3.97 8.59
CA LYS A 30 -10.03 2.59 8.92
C LYS A 30 -9.49 1.55 7.91
N ASP A 31 -8.81 2.01 6.87
CA ASP A 31 -8.40 1.31 5.65
C ASP A 31 -6.89 1.05 5.62
N THR A 32 -6.28 0.88 6.81
CA THR A 32 -5.00 0.18 6.83
C THR A 32 -5.28 -1.22 6.28
N GLN A 33 -4.60 -1.60 5.22
CA GLN A 33 -4.93 -2.82 4.47
C GLN A 33 -3.67 -3.64 4.22
N VAL A 34 -3.82 -4.96 4.24
CA VAL A 34 -2.81 -5.87 3.72
C VAL A 34 -3.28 -6.35 2.35
N HIS A 35 -2.48 -6.08 1.34
CA HIS A 35 -2.78 -6.47 -0.02
C HIS A 35 -1.90 -7.65 -0.43
N LYS A 36 -2.52 -8.80 -0.70
CA LYS A 36 -1.84 -10.03 -1.13
C LYS A 36 -2.30 -10.38 -2.52
N LEU A 37 -1.35 -10.56 -3.41
CA LEU A 37 -1.57 -10.93 -4.80
C LEU A 37 -0.69 -12.13 -5.15
N LYS A 38 -1.23 -13.06 -5.93
CA LYS A 38 -0.45 -14.10 -6.58
C LYS A 38 0.26 -13.56 -7.81
N GLU A 39 1.34 -14.21 -8.19
CA GLU A 39 2.03 -13.93 -9.45
C GLU A 39 1.03 -13.85 -10.63
N GLY A 40 1.14 -12.77 -11.41
CA GLY A 40 0.27 -12.47 -12.55
C GLY A 40 -1.05 -11.79 -12.21
N GLU A 41 -1.43 -11.69 -10.93
CA GLU A 41 -2.65 -10.98 -10.53
C GLU A 41 -2.46 -9.47 -10.58
N THR A 42 -3.57 -8.79 -10.86
CA THR A 42 -3.62 -7.32 -10.91
C THR A 42 -4.63 -6.78 -9.92
N TYR A 43 -4.31 -5.63 -9.34
CA TYR A 43 -5.24 -4.84 -8.56
C TYR A 43 -5.32 -3.43 -9.11
N GLN A 44 -6.54 -2.89 -9.19
CA GLN A 44 -6.80 -1.53 -9.64
C GLN A 44 -7.57 -0.80 -8.55
N GLY A 45 -7.19 0.46 -8.32
CA GLY A 45 -7.82 1.30 -7.31
C GLY A 45 -7.77 2.78 -7.68
N PHE A 46 -8.46 3.58 -6.89
CA PHE A 46 -8.48 5.03 -7.00
C PHE A 46 -8.32 5.63 -5.61
N SER A 47 -7.41 6.58 -5.45
CA SER A 47 -7.04 7.12 -4.14
C SER A 47 -8.07 8.11 -3.57
N GLY A 48 -8.97 8.66 -4.39
CA GLY A 48 -10.03 9.55 -3.93
C GLY A 48 -9.49 10.78 -3.22
N ASN A 49 -10.09 11.20 -2.12
CA ASN A 49 -9.59 12.35 -1.33
C ASN A 49 -8.43 11.98 -0.37
N ARG A 50 -7.80 10.83 -0.58
CA ARG A 50 -6.72 10.30 0.28
C ARG A 50 -5.45 10.12 -0.50
N GLU A 51 -4.33 10.29 0.19
CA GLU A 51 -3.03 9.84 -0.29
C GLU A 51 -2.68 8.48 0.33
N MET A 52 -1.89 7.69 -0.38
CA MET A 52 -1.57 6.32 0.02
C MET A 52 -0.07 6.04 -0.13
N VAL A 53 0.45 5.18 0.74
CA VAL A 53 1.79 4.60 0.61
C VAL A 53 1.68 3.09 0.67
N PHE A 54 2.15 2.43 -0.37
CA PHE A 54 2.31 0.98 -0.43
C PHE A 54 3.69 0.61 0.07
N VAL A 55 3.79 0.00 1.25
CA VAL A 55 5.04 -0.49 1.82
C VAL A 55 5.19 -1.97 1.48
N VAL A 56 6.20 -2.31 0.67
CA VAL A 56 6.41 -3.68 0.20
C VAL A 56 6.98 -4.56 1.32
N LEU A 57 6.19 -5.56 1.72
CA LEU A 57 6.56 -6.54 2.74
C LEU A 57 7.32 -7.71 2.12
N GLY A 58 6.96 -8.12 0.90
CA GLY A 58 7.63 -9.17 0.16
C GLY A 58 7.19 -9.22 -1.31
N GLY A 59 7.99 -9.91 -2.13
CA GLY A 59 7.73 -10.07 -3.57
C GLY A 59 8.17 -8.88 -4.43
N ILE A 60 7.70 -8.88 -5.68
CA ILE A 60 7.99 -7.89 -6.70
C ILE A 60 6.68 -7.53 -7.42
N ALA A 61 6.43 -6.24 -7.63
CA ALA A 61 5.30 -5.77 -8.42
C ALA A 61 5.66 -4.58 -9.31
N ASP A 62 4.96 -4.48 -10.43
CA ASP A 62 4.95 -3.30 -11.28
C ASP A 62 3.80 -2.39 -10.84
N PHE A 63 4.11 -1.11 -10.62
CA PHE A 63 3.12 -0.09 -10.27
C PHE A 63 2.88 0.86 -11.45
N ARG A 64 1.63 1.20 -11.68
CA ARG A 64 1.23 2.35 -12.50
C ARG A 64 0.42 3.28 -11.62
N VAL A 65 0.82 4.55 -11.54
CA VAL A 65 0.20 5.55 -10.68
C VAL A 65 -0.03 6.80 -11.51
N GLY A 66 -1.29 7.05 -11.87
CA GLY A 66 -1.64 8.05 -12.88
C GLY A 66 -0.92 7.77 -14.20
N ALA A 67 -0.11 8.72 -14.66
CA ALA A 67 0.72 8.59 -15.86
C ALA A 67 2.11 7.97 -15.59
N SER A 68 2.49 7.82 -14.32
CA SER A 68 3.81 7.32 -13.92
C SER A 68 3.82 5.79 -13.84
N SER A 69 4.96 5.19 -14.21
CA SER A 69 5.14 3.74 -14.19
C SER A 69 6.43 3.39 -13.47
N PHE A 70 6.32 2.46 -12.51
CA PHE A 70 7.40 2.00 -11.66
C PHE A 70 7.50 0.47 -11.74
N PRO A 71 8.31 -0.07 -12.67
CA PRO A 71 8.47 -1.52 -12.80
C PRO A 71 9.39 -2.10 -11.72
N GLY A 72 9.17 -3.35 -11.34
CA GLY A 72 10.09 -4.15 -10.54
C GLY A 72 10.30 -3.66 -9.10
N VAL A 73 9.29 -3.05 -8.48
CA VAL A 73 9.38 -2.53 -7.11
C VAL A 73 9.32 -3.69 -6.12
N GLY A 74 10.30 -3.80 -5.23
CA GLY A 74 10.37 -4.86 -4.20
C GLY A 74 11.69 -5.62 -4.24
N ASN A 75 11.62 -6.94 -4.13
CA ASN A 75 12.79 -7.84 -4.15
C ASN A 75 13.69 -7.78 -2.90
N ARG A 76 13.08 -7.74 -1.71
CA ARG A 76 13.80 -7.94 -0.44
C ARG A 76 13.29 -9.17 0.29
N LEU A 77 14.16 -9.78 1.09
CA LEU A 77 13.73 -10.76 2.08
C LEU A 77 12.96 -10.05 3.21
N PRO A 78 11.92 -10.69 3.78
CA PRO A 78 11.30 -10.21 5.01
C PRO A 78 12.36 -9.93 6.09
N PHE A 79 12.28 -8.76 6.71
CA PHE A 79 13.22 -8.26 7.73
C PHE A 79 14.66 -7.96 7.25
N ALA A 80 14.95 -8.01 5.95
CA ALA A 80 16.22 -7.52 5.40
C ALA A 80 16.10 -6.05 4.97
N GLY A 81 16.91 -5.18 5.58
CA GLY A 81 17.07 -3.77 5.20
C GLY A 81 15.80 -2.92 5.31
N LYS A 82 15.86 -1.70 4.75
CA LYS A 82 14.69 -0.83 4.59
C LYS A 82 13.75 -1.37 3.50
N PRO A 83 12.43 -1.14 3.59
CA PRO A 83 11.49 -1.57 2.56
C PRO A 83 11.50 -0.64 1.34
N TRP A 84 11.03 -1.18 0.22
CA TRP A 84 10.55 -0.34 -0.89
C TRP A 84 9.17 0.22 -0.55
N SER A 85 8.92 1.47 -0.94
CA SER A 85 7.60 2.09 -0.81
C SER A 85 7.19 2.83 -2.07
N VAL A 86 5.89 2.85 -2.39
CA VAL A 86 5.34 3.63 -3.51
C VAL A 86 4.31 4.60 -2.97
N TYR A 87 4.49 5.89 -3.27
CA TYR A 87 3.53 6.94 -2.94
C TYR A 87 2.51 7.11 -4.07
N VAL A 88 1.23 7.14 -3.69
CA VAL A 88 0.09 7.40 -4.55
C VAL A 88 -0.57 8.70 -4.06
N PRO A 89 -0.56 9.77 -4.86
CA PRO A 89 -1.21 11.02 -4.49
C PRO A 89 -2.74 10.86 -4.44
N CYS A 90 -3.45 11.82 -3.86
CA CYS A 90 -4.91 11.87 -3.96
C CYS A 90 -5.40 12.03 -5.40
N GLU A 91 -6.66 11.69 -5.61
CA GLU A 91 -7.40 11.77 -6.86
C GLU A 91 -6.70 11.04 -8.02
N THR A 92 -5.98 9.97 -7.71
CA THR A 92 -5.10 9.27 -8.64
C THR A 92 -5.53 7.81 -8.78
N ALA A 93 -5.72 7.38 -10.03
CA ALA A 93 -5.93 5.97 -10.36
C ALA A 93 -4.59 5.23 -10.32
N PHE A 94 -4.60 3.99 -9.84
CA PHE A 94 -3.41 3.16 -9.79
C PHE A 94 -3.71 1.72 -10.15
N LEU A 95 -2.69 1.03 -10.65
CA LEU A 95 -2.70 -0.39 -10.99
C LEU A 95 -1.42 -1.05 -10.45
N LEU A 96 -1.59 -2.19 -9.79
CA LEU A 96 -0.52 -3.08 -9.38
C LEU A 96 -0.59 -4.33 -10.24
N LEU A 97 0.55 -4.81 -10.73
CA LEU A 97 0.72 -6.13 -11.32
C LEU A 97 1.77 -6.88 -10.50
N ALA A 98 1.37 -7.99 -9.90
CA ALA A 98 2.27 -8.85 -9.14
C ALA A 98 3.18 -9.64 -10.11
N VAL A 99 4.47 -9.34 -10.10
CA VAL A 99 5.50 -10.04 -10.90
C VAL A 99 5.91 -11.35 -10.24
N THR A 100 5.82 -11.40 -8.91
CA THR A 100 5.88 -12.63 -8.10
C THR A 100 4.69 -12.63 -7.13
N ASP A 101 4.53 -13.65 -6.29
CA ASP A 101 3.70 -13.53 -5.09
C ASP A 101 4.12 -12.26 -4.32
N PHE A 102 3.17 -11.35 -4.12
CA PHE A 102 3.40 -9.99 -3.67
C PHE A 102 2.55 -9.67 -2.44
N GLU A 103 3.16 -8.96 -1.50
CA GLU A 103 2.49 -8.50 -0.29
C GLU A 103 2.92 -7.08 0.07
N ALA A 104 1.94 -6.20 0.26
CA ALA A 104 2.16 -4.84 0.70
C ALA A 104 1.22 -4.44 1.83
N TRP A 105 1.74 -3.59 2.72
CA TRP A 105 0.94 -2.84 3.67
C TRP A 105 0.57 -1.50 3.05
N VAL A 106 -0.71 -1.13 3.13
CA VAL A 106 -1.21 0.14 2.60
C VAL A 106 -1.49 1.08 3.76
N CYS A 107 -0.74 2.18 3.81
CA CYS A 107 -0.99 3.31 4.70
C CYS A 107 -1.80 4.36 3.93
N SER A 108 -2.93 4.81 4.47
CA SER A 108 -3.82 5.74 3.80
C SER A 108 -4.22 6.90 4.72
N PHE A 109 -4.13 8.12 4.20
CA PHE A 109 -4.31 9.36 4.96
C PHE A 109 -5.14 10.37 4.18
N LEU A 110 -5.87 11.25 4.88
CA LEU A 110 -6.61 12.33 4.21
C LEU A 110 -5.63 13.35 3.62
N ALA A 111 -5.78 13.68 2.35
CA ALA A 111 -4.96 14.72 1.74
C ALA A 111 -5.30 16.10 2.33
N ASP A 112 -4.28 16.92 2.58
CA ASP A 112 -4.43 18.28 3.11
C ASP A 112 -4.56 19.36 2.02
N GLY A 113 -4.58 18.96 0.75
CA GLY A 113 -4.60 19.83 -0.42
C GLY A 113 -3.22 20.03 -1.06
N THR A 114 -2.15 19.55 -0.42
CA THR A 114 -0.82 19.46 -1.02
C THR A 114 -0.66 18.09 -1.67
N SER A 115 -0.10 18.04 -2.88
CA SER A 115 0.12 16.80 -3.61
C SER A 115 1.54 16.78 -4.17
N LEU A 116 2.26 15.69 -3.90
CA LEU A 116 3.54 15.40 -4.54
C LEU A 116 3.33 14.57 -5.80
N GLU A 117 4.30 14.57 -6.69
CA GLU A 117 4.31 13.63 -7.81
C GLU A 117 4.42 12.19 -7.30
N PRO A 118 3.79 11.20 -7.98
CA PRO A 118 3.98 9.79 -7.66
C PRO A 118 5.47 9.44 -7.63
N CYS A 119 5.91 8.71 -6.61
CA CYS A 119 7.31 8.36 -6.46
C CYS A 119 7.52 6.99 -5.80
N VAL A 120 8.71 6.45 -6.01
CA VAL A 120 9.20 5.26 -5.32
C VAL A 120 10.29 5.68 -4.34
N VAL A 121 10.21 5.16 -3.12
CA VAL A 121 11.25 5.28 -2.11
C VAL A 121 11.94 3.93 -2.00
N GLY A 122 13.20 3.87 -2.43
CA GLY A 122 14.02 2.67 -2.39
C GLY A 122 14.65 2.43 -1.01
N PRO A 123 15.33 1.28 -0.84
CA PRO A 123 15.91 0.84 0.42
C PRO A 123 17.22 1.56 0.80
N GLU A 124 17.74 2.48 -0.03
CA GLU A 124 18.93 3.29 0.24
C GLU A 124 18.81 4.22 1.48
#